data_AF-A0A954V4Y2-F1
#
_entry.id   AF-A0A954V4Y2-F1
#
_cell.length_a   1.000
_cell.length_b   1.000
_cell.length_c   1.000
_cell.angle_alpha   90.00
_cell.angle_beta   90.00
_cell.angle_gamma   90.00
#
_symmetry.space_group_name_H-M   'P 1'
#
loop_
_entity.id
_entity.type
_entity.pdbx_description
1 polymer ?
#
loop_
_entity_poly.entity_id
_entity_poly.type
_entity_poly.pdbx_seq_one_letter_code
_entity_poly.pdbx_strand_id
1 'polypeptide(L)'
;AMILPGISGAYLLLILGFYPTLTDILHRLKDGDINFNDVKTVALFGLGCALGITGFSKILRWLLGNYHSPTLAVLCGFMIGALRRIWPFQLDLTPHTESLKLKHYENTWPTQWGAYEFQCVGVLLMGFAAVVILEWISVRRHQSPTPAA
;
A
#
# COMPACT_ATOMS: atom_id res chain seq x y z
N ALA A 1 5.93 1.07 1.58
CA ALA A 1 4.86 0.79 0.59
C ALA A 1 4.52 -0.69 0.62
N MET A 2 3.22 -1.02 0.64
CA MET A 2 2.71 -2.39 0.66
C MET A 2 2.67 -2.88 -0.79
N ILE A 3 3.54 -3.83 -1.16
CA ILE A 3 3.73 -4.27 -2.57
C ILE A 3 2.47 -4.93 -3.15
N LEU A 4 1.54 -5.40 -2.30
CA LEU A 4 0.25 -5.95 -2.69
C LEU A 4 -0.87 -5.37 -1.82
N PRO A 5 -2.05 -5.02 -2.37
CA PRO A 5 -3.17 -4.62 -1.55
C PRO A 5 -3.60 -5.79 -0.67
N GLY A 6 -3.49 -5.61 0.64
CA GLY A 6 -3.94 -6.59 1.63
C GLY A 6 -2.86 -7.44 2.29
N ILE A 7 -1.63 -7.53 1.77
CA ILE A 7 -0.53 -8.23 2.46
C ILE A 7 0.65 -7.29 2.71
N SER A 8 0.90 -7.00 3.99
CA SER A 8 2.05 -6.20 4.41
C SER A 8 3.27 -7.09 4.57
N GLY A 9 4.43 -6.62 4.10
CA GLY A 9 5.69 -7.34 4.30
C GLY A 9 5.97 -7.60 5.78
N ALA A 10 5.61 -6.65 6.67
CA ALA A 10 5.69 -6.85 8.12
C ALA A 10 4.77 -7.97 8.64
N TYR A 11 3.59 -8.14 8.03
CA TYR A 11 2.67 -9.22 8.37
C TYR A 11 3.21 -10.58 7.89
N LEU A 12 3.82 -10.62 6.71
CA LEU A 12 4.50 -11.82 6.22
C LEU A 12 5.65 -12.23 7.15
N LEU A 13 6.47 -11.28 7.60
CA LEU A 13 7.53 -11.51 8.58
C LEU A 13 6.99 -12.02 9.92
N LEU A 14 5.80 -11.55 10.30
CA LEU A 14 5.14 -11.96 11.55
C LEU A 14 4.66 -13.41 11.45
N ILE A 15 4.02 -13.79 10.35
CA ILE A 15 3.62 -15.20 10.09
C ILE A 15 4.83 -16.13 10.01
N LEU A 16 5.93 -15.67 9.40
CA LEU A 16 7.18 -16.42 9.32
C LEU A 16 7.95 -16.46 10.67
N GLY A 17 7.44 -15.81 11.72
CA GLY A 17 8.06 -15.75 13.04
C GLY A 17 9.32 -14.88 13.13
N PHE A 18 9.73 -14.24 12.04
CA PHE A 18 10.98 -13.47 11.96
C PHE A 18 10.81 -11.99 12.35
N TYR A 19 9.57 -11.50 12.41
CA TYR A 19 9.25 -10.14 12.84
C TYR A 19 9.81 -9.78 14.23
N PRO A 20 9.54 -10.53 15.31
CA PRO A 20 10.05 -10.20 16.64
C PRO A 20 11.59 -10.17 16.67
N THR A 21 12.24 -11.11 15.99
CA THR A 21 13.71 -11.18 15.89
C THR A 21 14.30 -9.96 15.21
N LEU A 22 13.74 -9.53 14.07
CA LEU A 22 14.21 -8.33 13.38
C LEU A 22 14.00 -7.06 14.20
N THR A 23 12.85 -6.92 14.87
CA THR A 23 12.57 -5.75 15.72
C THR A 23 13.48 -5.69 16.94
N ASP A 24 13.81 -6.84 17.55
CA ASP A 24 14.72 -6.91 18.69
C ASP A 24 16.15 -6.50 18.28
N ILE A 25 16.63 -7.03 17.15
CA ILE A 25 17.93 -6.64 16.56
C ILE A 25 17.97 -5.13 16.29
N LEU A 26 16.92 -4.56 15.69
CA LEU A 26 16.82 -3.12 15.41
C LEU A 26 16.83 -2.27 16.70
N HIS A 27 16.20 -2.74 17.77
CA HIS A 27 16.23 -2.06 19.07
C HIS A 27 17.64 -2.09 19.69
N ARG A 28 18.31 -3.25 19.71
CA ARG A 28 19.70 -3.38 20.21
C ARG A 28 20.68 -2.49 19.46
N LEU A 29 20.57 -2.48 18.12
CA LEU A 29 21.34 -1.59 17.25
C LEU A 29 21.12 -0.10 17.58
N LYS A 30 19.89 0.29 17.92
CA LYS A 30 19.55 1.67 18.30
C LYS A 30 20.09 2.04 19.69
N ASP A 31 20.09 1.10 20.62
CA ASP A 31 20.59 1.30 21.99
C ASP A 31 22.13 1.24 22.09
N GLY A 32 22.82 0.98 20.96
CA GLY A 32 24.28 1.01 20.86
C GLY A 32 24.97 -0.34 21.12
N ASP A 33 24.20 -1.41 21.33
CA ASP A 33 24.69 -2.79 21.43
C ASP A 33 24.83 -3.39 20.03
N ILE A 34 25.96 -3.11 19.39
CA ILE A 34 26.22 -3.50 17.99
C ILE A 34 27.03 -4.80 17.96
N ASN A 35 26.34 -5.92 17.71
CA ASN A 35 26.99 -7.19 17.40
C ASN A 35 27.19 -7.37 15.89
N PHE A 36 28.33 -7.95 15.50
CA PHE A 36 28.62 -8.22 14.08
C PHE A 36 27.58 -9.15 13.42
N ASN A 37 27.05 -10.12 14.18
CA ASN A 37 26.02 -11.05 13.71
C ASN A 37 24.68 -10.36 13.42
N ASP A 38 24.33 -9.35 14.22
CA ASP A 38 23.08 -8.60 14.10
C ASP A 38 23.11 -7.72 12.85
N VAL A 39 24.22 -6.98 12.66
CA VAL A 39 24.46 -6.19 11.45
C VAL A 39 24.44 -7.07 10.19
N LYS A 40 25.09 -8.24 10.24
CA LYS A 40 25.10 -9.19 9.13
C LYS A 40 23.69 -9.68 8.77
N THR A 41 22.88 -9.96 9.78
CA THR A 41 21.50 -10.45 9.60
C THR A 41 20.61 -9.39 8.95
N VAL A 42 20.67 -8.14 9.45
CA VAL A 42 19.94 -7.01 8.86
C VAL A 42 20.44 -6.70 7.45
N ALA A 43 21.75 -6.75 7.21
CA ALA A 43 22.32 -6.52 5.88
C ALA A 43 21.88 -7.57 4.86
N LEU A 44 21.89 -8.86 5.23
CA LEU A 44 21.45 -9.94 4.37
C LEU A 44 19.95 -9.86 4.09
N PHE A 45 19.15 -9.52 5.12
CA PHE A 45 17.73 -9.26 4.98
C PHE A 45 17.47 -8.07 4.02
N GLY A 46 18.18 -6.97 4.20
CA GLY A 46 18.09 -5.78 3.35
C GLY A 46 18.47 -6.07 1.89
N LEU A 47 19.51 -6.87 1.65
CA LEU A 47 19.88 -7.34 0.32
C LEU A 47 18.77 -8.21 -0.30
N GLY A 48 18.19 -9.12 0.49
CA GLY A 48 17.04 -9.92 0.06
C GLY A 48 15.84 -9.05 -0.33
N CYS A 49 15.53 -8.02 0.45
CA CYS A 49 14.49 -7.05 0.12
C CYS A 49 14.81 -6.28 -1.16
N ALA A 50 16.05 -5.81 -1.34
CA ALA A 50 16.46 -5.08 -2.53
C ALA A 50 16.36 -5.93 -3.80
N LEU A 51 16.83 -7.18 -3.74
CA LEU A 51 16.70 -8.15 -4.83
C LEU A 51 15.24 -8.47 -5.12
N GLY A 52 14.42 -8.67 -4.08
CA GLY A 52 12.99 -8.94 -4.21
C GLY A 52 12.24 -7.79 -4.90
N ILE A 53 12.48 -6.54 -4.48
CA ILE A 53 11.87 -5.34 -5.08
C ILE A 53 12.33 -5.17 -6.53
N THR A 54 13.63 -5.34 -6.79
CA THR A 54 14.18 -5.21 -8.15
C THR A 54 13.64 -6.30 -9.08
N GLY A 55 13.58 -7.54 -8.61
CA GLY A 55 13.02 -8.69 -9.34
C GLY A 55 11.53 -8.49 -9.64
N PHE A 56 10.74 -8.14 -8.63
CA PHE A 56 9.32 -7.85 -8.79
C PHE A 56 9.07 -6.71 -9.78
N SER A 57 9.85 -5.62 -9.69
CA SER A 57 9.74 -4.48 -10.62
C SER A 57 10.02 -4.89 -12.07
N LYS A 58 11.02 -5.75 -12.29
CA LYS A 58 11.35 -6.26 -13.62
C LYS A 58 10.26 -7.17 -14.18
N ILE A 59 9.70 -8.05 -13.34
CA ILE A 59 8.56 -8.91 -13.70
C ILE A 59 7.35 -8.06 -14.08
N LEU A 60 6.99 -7.07 -13.26
CA LEU A 60 5.85 -6.20 -13.53
C LEU A 60 6.04 -5.40 -14.83
N ARG A 61 7.25 -4.88 -15.06
CA ARG A 61 7.59 -4.20 -16.32
C ARG A 61 7.46 -5.13 -17.53
N TRP A 62 7.90 -6.39 -17.41
CA TRP A 62 7.74 -7.38 -18.47
C TRP A 62 6.27 -7.73 -18.70
N LEU A 63 5.47 -7.90 -17.64
CA LEU A 63 4.03 -8.15 -17.71
C LEU A 63 3.29 -7.00 -18.40
N LEU A 64 3.59 -5.75 -18.04
CA LEU A 64 2.98 -4.58 -18.66
C LEU A 64 3.40 -4.38 -20.12
N GLY A 65 4.60 -4.84 -20.50
CA GLY A 65 5.11 -4.78 -21.87
C GLY A 65 4.52 -5.83 -22.80
N ASN A 66 4.31 -7.06 -22.32
CA ASN A 66 3.82 -8.17 -23.14
C ASN A 66 2.30 -8.41 -23.00
N TYR A 67 1.72 -8.07 -21.83
CA TYR A 67 0.34 -8.35 -21.45
C TYR A 67 -0.32 -7.10 -20.82
N HIS A 68 -0.30 -5.98 -21.53
CA HIS A 68 -0.73 -4.67 -21.02
C HIS A 68 -2.17 -4.68 -20.46
N SER A 69 -3.16 -4.99 -21.29
CA SER A 69 -4.59 -4.96 -20.92
C SER A 69 -4.95 -5.87 -19.73
N PRO A 70 -4.57 -7.17 -19.68
CA PRO A 70 -4.91 -8.01 -18.54
C PRO A 70 -4.15 -7.60 -17.27
N THR A 71 -2.90 -7.13 -17.37
CA THR A 71 -2.16 -6.65 -16.20
C THR A 71 -2.82 -5.42 -15.58
N LEU A 72 -3.24 -4.46 -16.41
CA LEU A 72 -4.02 -3.30 -15.95
C LEU A 72 -5.36 -3.71 -15.33
N ALA A 73 -6.08 -4.65 -15.93
CA ALA A 73 -7.34 -5.15 -15.37
C ALA A 73 -7.13 -5.76 -13.96
N VAL A 74 -6.06 -6.53 -13.76
CA VAL A 74 -5.70 -7.10 -12.46
C VAL A 74 -5.33 -6.01 -11.45
N LEU A 75 -4.51 -5.03 -11.84
CA LEU A 75 -4.14 -3.90 -10.97
C LEU A 75 -5.37 -3.06 -10.59
N CYS A 76 -6.27 -2.79 -11.54
CA CYS A 76 -7.54 -2.12 -11.28
C CYS A 76 -8.41 -2.93 -10.32
N GLY A 77 -8.51 -4.25 -10.51
CA GLY A 77 -9.23 -5.15 -9.60
C GLY A 77 -8.65 -5.11 -8.17
N PHE A 78 -7.33 -5.10 -8.05
CA PHE A 78 -6.62 -4.92 -6.79
C PHE A 78 -6.91 -3.56 -6.12
N MET A 79 -6.93 -2.47 -6.89
CA MET A 79 -7.29 -1.13 -6.39
C MET A 79 -8.74 -1.07 -5.91
N ILE A 80 -9.68 -1.63 -6.68
CA ILE A 80 -11.09 -1.71 -6.30
C ILE A 80 -11.26 -2.58 -5.04
N GLY A 81 -10.56 -3.71 -4.95
CA GLY A 81 -10.56 -4.55 -3.76
C GLY A 81 -10.05 -3.83 -2.50
N ALA A 82 -9.00 -3.01 -2.64
CA ALA A 82 -8.48 -2.18 -1.55
C ALA A 82 -9.44 -1.08 -1.11
N LEU A 83 -10.28 -0.57 -2.03
CA LEU A 83 -11.26 0.48 -1.76
C LEU A 83 -12.27 0.05 -0.67
N ARG A 84 -12.64 -1.25 -0.63
CA ARG A 84 -13.50 -1.80 0.43
C ARG A 84 -12.89 -1.58 1.82
N ARG A 85 -11.57 -1.75 1.97
CA ARG A 85 -10.88 -1.64 3.26
C ARG A 85 -10.67 -0.19 3.68
N ILE A 86 -10.43 0.71 2.73
CA ILE A 86 -10.16 2.14 2.99
C ILE A 86 -11.44 2.97 3.17
N TRP A 87 -12.61 2.33 3.03
CA TRP A 87 -13.90 2.98 3.17
C TRP A 87 -14.03 3.68 4.53
N PRO A 88 -14.33 4.99 4.57
CA PRO A 88 -14.27 5.78 5.80
C PRO A 88 -15.39 5.45 6.79
N PHE A 89 -16.50 4.88 6.33
CA PHE A 89 -17.67 4.58 7.16
C PHE A 89 -17.64 3.10 7.57
N GLN A 90 -16.87 2.81 8.61
CA GLN A 90 -16.76 1.48 9.20
C GLN A 90 -17.28 1.51 10.65
N LEU A 91 -18.19 0.60 10.98
CA LEU A 91 -18.61 0.37 12.38
C LEU A 91 -17.64 -0.62 13.02
N ASP A 92 -17.02 -0.19 14.12
CA ASP A 92 -16.07 -0.99 14.89
C ASP A 92 -16.88 -1.89 15.85
N LEU A 93 -17.20 -3.12 15.44
CA LEU A 93 -17.97 -4.08 16.26
C LEU A 93 -17.08 -4.86 17.24
N THR A 94 -15.87 -4.38 17.52
CA THR A 94 -14.87 -5.13 18.28
C THR A 94 -15.28 -5.31 19.75
N PRO A 95 -15.61 -6.52 20.24
CA PRO A 95 -15.89 -6.74 21.65
C PRO A 95 -14.62 -6.47 22.48
N HIS A 96 -14.77 -5.80 23.61
CA HIS A 96 -13.64 -5.27 24.40
C HIS A 96 -12.81 -6.31 25.15
N THR A 97 -13.10 -7.61 25.02
CA THR A 97 -12.76 -8.56 26.09
C THR A 97 -11.56 -9.50 25.89
N GLU A 98 -10.92 -9.64 24.71
CA GLU A 98 -9.69 -10.47 24.64
C GLU A 98 -8.56 -9.93 23.73
N SER A 99 -7.33 -10.28 24.11
CA SER A 99 -6.03 -9.72 23.73
C SER A 99 -5.57 -9.96 22.28
N LEU A 100 -6.39 -10.60 21.45
CA LEU A 100 -6.15 -10.80 20.02
C LEU A 100 -7.33 -10.24 19.22
N LYS A 101 -7.43 -8.91 19.19
CA LYS A 101 -8.45 -8.17 18.44
C LYS A 101 -8.23 -8.31 16.93
N LEU A 102 -8.81 -9.35 16.33
CA LEU A 102 -9.19 -9.31 14.93
C LEU A 102 -10.29 -8.25 14.79
N LYS A 103 -9.90 -6.99 14.53
CA LYS A 103 -10.84 -5.88 14.36
C LYS A 103 -11.76 -6.20 13.18
N HIS A 104 -13.04 -6.44 13.48
CA HIS A 104 -14.05 -6.68 12.48
C HIS A 104 -14.68 -5.34 12.12
N TYR A 105 -14.28 -4.82 10.96
CA TYR A 105 -14.83 -3.60 10.39
C TYR A 105 -15.95 -3.97 9.43
N GLU A 106 -17.18 -3.60 9.75
CA GLU A 106 -18.29 -3.71 8.80
C GLU A 106 -18.49 -2.39 8.07
N ASN A 107 -18.44 -2.45 6.73
CA ASN A 107 -18.73 -1.29 5.88
C ASN A 107 -20.21 -0.99 6.00
N THR A 108 -20.52 0.14 6.63
CA THR A 108 -21.90 0.61 6.78
C THR A 108 -22.04 1.97 6.16
N TRP A 109 -23.27 2.30 5.78
CA TRP A 109 -23.57 3.65 5.32
C TRP A 109 -23.73 4.56 6.52
N PRO A 110 -23.20 5.79 6.47
CA PRO A 110 -23.38 6.76 7.54
C PRO A 110 -24.88 7.02 7.72
N THR A 111 -25.42 6.56 8.85
CA THR A 111 -26.83 6.76 9.22
C THR A 111 -27.08 8.15 9.80
N GLN A 112 -26.02 8.84 10.24
CA GLN A 112 -26.01 10.23 10.65
C GLN A 112 -25.02 10.99 9.77
N TRP A 113 -25.32 12.26 9.49
CA TRP A 113 -24.47 13.14 8.69
C TRP A 113 -23.97 14.28 9.58
N GLY A 114 -22.82 14.09 10.20
CA GLY A 114 -22.08 15.10 10.94
C GLY A 114 -20.95 15.75 10.13
N ALA A 115 -20.14 16.55 10.82
CA ALA A 115 -19.06 17.31 10.21
C ALA A 115 -17.93 16.42 9.63
N TYR A 116 -17.69 15.25 10.23
CA TYR A 116 -16.61 14.35 9.80
C TYR A 116 -16.97 13.65 8.48
N GLU A 117 -18.22 13.28 8.29
CA GLU A 117 -18.74 12.66 7.06
C GLU A 117 -18.65 13.64 5.89
N PHE A 118 -19.01 14.92 6.10
CA PHE A 118 -18.85 15.95 5.08
C PHE A 118 -17.38 16.22 4.73
N GLN A 119 -16.47 16.19 5.71
CA GLN A 119 -15.03 16.30 5.45
C GLN A 119 -14.50 15.11 4.64
N CYS A 120 -14.92 13.88 4.96
CA CYS A 120 -14.54 12.69 4.19
C CYS A 120 -15.02 12.79 2.74
N VAL A 121 -16.26 13.20 2.51
CA VAL A 121 -16.79 13.43 1.15
C VAL A 121 -16.03 14.56 0.44
N GLY A 122 -15.73 15.65 1.15
CA GLY A 122 -14.96 16.77 0.59
C GLY A 122 -13.56 16.38 0.14
N VAL A 123 -12.82 15.60 0.94
CA VAL A 123 -11.49 15.08 0.58
C VAL A 123 -11.58 14.12 -0.60
N LEU A 124 -12.61 13.26 -0.63
CA LEU A 124 -12.84 12.34 -1.75
C LEU A 124 -13.09 13.11 -3.07
N LEU A 125 -13.95 14.12 -3.04
CA LEU A 125 -14.21 14.98 -4.21
C LEU A 125 -12.97 15.77 -4.64
N MET A 126 -12.19 16.28 -3.69
CA MET A 126 -10.93 16.99 -3.97
C MET A 126 -9.91 16.05 -4.65
N GLY A 127 -9.77 14.83 -4.15
CA GLY A 127 -8.89 13.82 -4.75
C GLY A 127 -9.32 13.47 -6.18
N PHE A 128 -10.63 13.29 -6.41
CA PHE A 128 -11.17 13.05 -7.75
C PHE A 128 -10.91 14.23 -8.69
N ALA A 129 -11.17 15.47 -8.24
CA ALA A 129 -10.91 16.67 -9.02
C ALA A 129 -9.41 16.81 -9.38
N ALA A 130 -8.51 16.51 -8.44
CA ALA A 130 -7.07 16.53 -8.69
C ALA A 130 -6.67 15.52 -9.80
N VAL A 131 -7.24 14.32 -9.80
CA VAL A 131 -6.99 13.31 -10.85
C VAL A 131 -7.48 13.81 -12.21
N VAL A 132 -8.70 14.36 -12.29
CA VAL A 132 -9.25 14.91 -13.53
C VAL A 132 -8.41 16.07 -14.06
N ILE A 133 -7.95 16.95 -13.17
CA ILE A 133 -7.07 18.07 -13.55
C ILE A 133 -5.73 17.54 -14.08
N LEU A 134 -5.12 16.55 -13.41
CA LEU A 134 -3.87 15.95 -13.87
C LEU A 134 -4.03 15.28 -15.24
N GLU A 135 -5.13 14.57 -15.46
CA GLU A 135 -5.45 13.98 -16.77
C GLU A 135 -5.63 15.06 -17.84
N TRP A 136 -6.38 16.12 -17.53
CA TRP A 136 -6.59 17.25 -18.44
C TRP A 136 -5.27 17.94 -18.80
N ILE A 137 -4.35 18.11 -17.85
CA ILE A 137 -3.00 18.66 -18.10
C ILE A 137 -2.18 17.69 -18.95
N SER A 138 -2.24 16.38 -18.68
CA SER A 138 -1.48 15.34 -19.40
C SER A 138 -1.89 15.25 -20.87
N VAL A 139 -3.19 15.20 -21.15
CA VAL A 139 -3.73 15.17 -22.52
C VAL A 139 -3.31 16.41 -23.31
N ARG A 140 -3.32 17.59 -22.68
CA ARG A 140 -2.88 18.84 -23.31
C ARG A 140 -1.39 18.85 -23.66
N ARG A 141 -0.53 18.17 -22.90
CA ARG A 141 0.91 18.10 -23.17
C ARG A 141 1.28 17.14 -24.31
N HIS A 142 0.45 16.13 -24.60
CA HIS A 142 0.71 15.16 -25.67
C HIS A 142 0.29 15.64 -27.07
N GLN A 143 -0.34 16.81 -27.21
CA GLN A 143 -0.79 17.38 -28.50
C GLN A 143 0.09 18.51 -29.05
N SER A 144 1.37 18.63 -28.65
CA SER A 144 2.29 19.55 -29.35
C SER A 144 2.52 19.05 -30.79
N PRO A 145 2.13 19.82 -31.82
CA PRO A 145 2.16 19.36 -33.21
C PRO A 145 3.61 19.17 -33.67
N THR A 146 3.87 18.04 -34.33
CA THR A 146 5.11 17.84 -35.11
C THR A 146 5.19 18.97 -36.15
N PRO A 147 6.23 19.81 -36.16
CA PRO A 147 6.41 20.77 -37.23
C PRO A 147 6.72 19.97 -38.50
N ALA A 148 5.81 20.04 -39.48
CA ALA A 148 6.06 19.54 -40.82
C ALA A 148 7.22 20.36 -41.43
N ALA A 149 8.30 19.68 -41.78
CA ALA A 149 9.39 20.18 -42.60
C ALA A 149 9.74 19.11 -43.63
#